data_AF-A0A5N5UU48-F1
#
_entry.id   AF-A0A5N5UU48-F1
#
_cell.length_a   1.000
_cell.length_b   1.000
_cell.length_c   1.000
_cell.angle_alpha   90.00
_cell.angle_beta   90.00
_cell.angle_gamma   90.00
#
_symmetry.space_group_name_H-M   'P 1'
#
loop_
_entity.id
_entity.type
_entity.pdbx_description
1 polymer ?
#
loop_
_entity_poly.entity_id
_entity_poly.type
_entity_poly.pdbx_seq_one_letter_code
_entity_poly.pdbx_strand_id
1 'polypeptide(L)'
;MLARLQTETTPHKLGAHNWKEVLKARYRITGSEANRRLADTEMLAPRQALTGQPLPPVLAITADTQALGVLTPGHVEVIRKAVARQ
;
A
#
# COMPACT_ATOMS: atom_id res chain seq x y z
N MET A 1 7.79 -0.31 -0.02
CA MET A 1 8.35 -1.05 -1.18
C MET A 1 7.41 -1.07 -2.39
N LEU A 2 6.11 -1.38 -2.24
CA LEU A 2 5.18 -1.43 -3.38
C LEU A 2 4.96 -0.08 -4.08
N ALA A 3 4.80 1.02 -3.34
CA ALA A 3 4.63 2.35 -3.95
C ALA A 3 5.79 2.76 -4.87
N ARG A 4 7.04 2.45 -4.48
CA ARG A 4 8.21 2.68 -5.34
C ARG A 4 8.18 1.80 -6.60
N LEU A 5 7.77 0.54 -6.46
CA LEU A 5 7.63 -0.34 -7.62
C LEU A 5 6.55 0.17 -8.57
N GLN A 6 5.47 0.75 -8.04
CA GLN A 6 4.40 1.38 -8.84
C GLN A 6 4.86 2.63 -9.60
N THR A 7 5.90 3.34 -9.14
CA THR A 7 6.49 4.48 -9.86
C THR A 7 7.50 4.04 -10.91
N GLU A 8 8.19 2.92 -10.70
CA GLU A 8 9.29 2.47 -11.57
C GLU A 8 8.82 1.52 -12.69
N THR A 9 7.70 0.82 -12.52
CA THR A 9 7.21 -0.16 -13.51
C THR A 9 5.70 -0.34 -13.47
N THR A 10 5.17 -1.15 -14.40
CA THR A 10 3.76 -1.54 -14.46
C THR A 10 3.63 -3.06 -14.31
N PRO A 11 2.48 -3.60 -13.87
CA PRO A 11 2.27 -5.04 -13.78
C PRO A 11 2.54 -5.76 -15.11
N HIS A 12 2.13 -5.16 -16.22
CA HIS A 12 2.30 -5.71 -17.56
C HIS A 12 3.78 -5.84 -17.95
N LYS A 13 4.63 -4.86 -17.59
CA LYS A 13 6.08 -4.96 -17.76
C LYS A 13 6.72 -6.07 -16.91
N LEU A 14 6.02 -6.54 -15.90
CA LEU A 14 6.40 -7.67 -15.05
C LEU A 14 5.70 -8.99 -15.46
N GLY A 15 5.00 -9.01 -16.60
CA GLY A 15 4.29 -10.21 -17.09
C GLY A 15 3.01 -10.56 -16.33
N ALA A 16 2.42 -9.61 -15.60
CA ALA A 16 1.18 -9.80 -14.83
C ALA A 16 0.09 -8.85 -15.29
N HIS A 17 -1.18 -9.25 -15.16
CA HIS A 17 -2.31 -8.40 -15.53
C HIS A 17 -2.59 -7.30 -14.51
N ASN A 18 -2.25 -7.54 -13.23
CA ASN A 18 -2.53 -6.63 -12.13
C ASN A 18 -1.49 -6.77 -11.01
N TRP A 19 -1.43 -5.78 -10.11
CA TRP A 19 -0.49 -5.80 -8.98
C TRP A 19 -0.75 -6.94 -8.00
N LYS A 20 -1.99 -7.41 -7.85
CA LYS A 20 -2.30 -8.56 -6.99
C LYS A 20 -1.57 -9.81 -7.48
N GLU A 21 -1.53 -10.07 -8.79
CA GLU A 21 -0.77 -11.17 -9.38
C GLU A 21 0.73 -11.01 -9.16
N VAL A 22 1.28 -9.81 -9.35
CA VAL A 22 2.69 -9.51 -9.05
C VAL A 22 3.02 -9.86 -7.60
N LEU A 23 2.19 -9.42 -6.67
CA LEU A 23 2.38 -9.67 -5.23
C LEU A 23 2.26 -11.14 -4.88
N LYS A 24 1.27 -11.85 -5.43
CA LYS A 24 1.10 -13.29 -5.24
C LYS A 24 2.33 -14.05 -5.77
N ALA A 25 2.79 -13.74 -6.97
CA ALA A 25 3.93 -14.39 -7.59
C ALA A 25 5.23 -14.14 -6.80
N ARG A 26 5.47 -12.88 -6.40
CA ARG A 26 6.70 -12.48 -5.71
C ARG A 26 6.77 -12.95 -4.26
N TYR A 27 5.66 -12.86 -3.52
CA TYR A 27 5.64 -13.12 -2.08
C TYR A 27 4.94 -14.42 -1.68
N ARG A 28 4.37 -15.16 -2.63
CA ARG A 28 3.64 -16.42 -2.40
C ARG A 28 2.51 -16.29 -1.38
N ILE A 29 1.82 -15.15 -1.40
CA ILE A 29 0.71 -14.81 -0.50
C ILE A 29 -0.65 -15.11 -1.13
N THR A 30 -1.69 -15.16 -0.30
CA THR A 30 -3.07 -15.28 -0.78
C THR A 30 -3.52 -14.02 -1.53
N GLY A 31 -4.58 -14.15 -2.33
CA GLY A 31 -5.16 -13.01 -3.03
C GLY A 31 -5.76 -11.96 -2.07
N SER A 32 -6.31 -12.40 -0.94
CA SER A 32 -6.84 -11.49 0.10
C SER A 32 -5.71 -10.70 0.77
N GLU A 33 -4.59 -11.35 1.07
CA GLU A 33 -3.43 -10.68 1.64
C GLU A 33 -2.78 -9.71 0.64
N ALA A 34 -2.71 -10.07 -0.64
CA ALA A 34 -2.25 -9.16 -1.69
C ALA A 34 -3.15 -7.91 -1.80
N ASN A 35 -4.48 -8.09 -1.76
CA ASN A 35 -5.43 -6.97 -1.77
C ASN A 35 -5.31 -6.09 -0.54
N ARG A 36 -5.11 -6.69 0.65
CA ARG A 36 -4.88 -5.94 1.90
C ARG A 36 -3.66 -5.04 1.75
N ARG A 37 -2.53 -5.60 1.31
CA ARG A 37 -1.28 -4.84 1.10
C ARG A 37 -1.42 -3.74 0.04
N LEU A 38 -2.23 -3.95 -0.99
CA LEU A 38 -2.54 -2.92 -1.99
C LEU A 38 -3.29 -1.76 -1.35
N ALA A 39 -4.37 -2.05 -0.61
CA ALA A 39 -5.17 -1.04 0.08
C ALA A 39 -4.36 -0.29 1.15
N ASP A 40 -3.50 -1.00 1.88
CA ASP A 40 -2.63 -0.39 2.89
C ASP A 40 -1.59 0.52 2.22
N THR A 41 -1.02 0.10 1.08
CA THR A 41 -0.07 0.93 0.32
C THR A 41 -0.71 2.23 -0.14
N GLU A 42 -1.95 2.20 -0.62
CA GLU A 42 -2.67 3.40 -1.07
C GLU A 42 -2.82 4.45 0.04
N MET A 43 -3.02 4.01 1.28
CA MET A 43 -3.29 4.89 2.41
C MET A 43 -2.04 5.30 3.19
N LEU A 44 -1.04 4.41 3.24
CA LEU A 44 0.09 4.51 4.17
C LEU A 44 1.44 4.69 3.47
N ALA A 45 1.53 4.47 2.17
CA ALA A 45 2.78 4.74 1.48
C ALA A 45 2.95 6.25 1.21
N PRO A 46 4.20 6.75 1.17
CA PRO A 46 4.49 8.08 0.66
C PRO A 46 3.94 8.26 -0.75
N ARG A 47 3.37 9.43 -1.01
CA ARG A 47 2.84 9.82 -2.32
C ARG A 47 3.85 10.71 -3.03
N GLN A 48 3.63 10.96 -4.32
CA GLN A 48 4.44 11.90 -5.09
C GLN A 48 3.54 13.01 -5.64
N ALA A 49 3.98 14.25 -5.49
CA ALA A 49 3.38 15.40 -6.16
C ALA A 49 3.66 15.32 -7.67
N LEU A 50 2.90 16.08 -8.47
CA LEU A 50 3.11 16.17 -9.93
C LEU A 50 4.54 16.63 -10.27
N THR A 51 5.15 17.45 -9.40
CA THR A 51 6.52 17.93 -9.52
C THR A 51 7.57 16.94 -8.98
N GLY A 52 7.18 15.73 -8.57
CA GLY A 52 8.06 14.68 -8.06
C GLY A 52 8.41 14.79 -6.57
N GLN A 53 7.96 15.85 -5.88
CA GLN A 53 8.23 16.00 -4.45
C GLN A 53 7.46 14.96 -3.62
N PRO A 54 8.09 14.35 -2.60
CA PRO A 54 7.41 13.39 -1.74
C PRO A 54 6.33 14.10 -0.92
N LEU A 55 5.14 13.50 -0.91
CA LEU A 55 4.00 13.92 -0.10
C LEU A 55 3.76 12.90 1.01
N PRO A 56 3.31 13.35 2.20
CA PRO A 56 2.99 12.43 3.28
C PRO A 56 1.88 11.46 2.87
N PRO A 57 1.82 10.27 3.49
CA PRO A 57 0.72 9.34 3.32
C PRO A 57 -0.64 10.00 3.60
N VAL A 58 -1.72 9.42 3.05
CA VAL A 58 -3.09 9.89 3.32
C VAL A 58 -3.38 9.83 4.82
N LEU A 59 -2.96 8.74 5.46
CA LEU A 59 -3.05 8.56 6.91
C LEU A 59 -1.66 8.65 7.55
N ALA A 60 -1.06 9.84 7.53
CA ALA A 60 0.32 10.06 8.00
C ALA A 60 0.56 9.55 9.43
N ILE A 61 -0.30 9.90 10.39
CA ILE A 61 -0.17 9.46 11.79
C ILE A 61 -0.25 7.92 11.88
N THR A 62 -1.17 7.30 11.14
CA THR A 62 -1.31 5.84 11.10
C THR A 62 -0.06 5.18 10.52
N ALA A 63 0.51 5.75 9.46
CA ALA A 63 1.73 5.24 8.84
C ALA A 63 2.92 5.31 9.81
N ASP A 64 3.10 6.44 10.51
CA ASP A 64 4.16 6.60 11.50
C ASP A 64 3.98 5.63 12.67
N THR A 65 2.76 5.50 13.19
CA THR A 65 2.45 4.61 14.31
C THR A 65 2.60 3.12 13.92
N GLN A 66 2.31 2.76 12.67
CA GLN A 66 2.61 1.42 12.15
C GLN A 66 4.12 1.20 11.99
N ALA A 67 4.88 2.19 11.53
CA ALA A 67 6.34 2.09 11.39
C ALA A 67 7.02 1.88 12.76
N LEU A 68 6.43 2.41 13.83
CA LEU A 68 6.85 2.17 15.22
C LEU A 68 6.47 0.77 15.75
N GLY A 69 5.74 -0.04 14.99
CA GLY A 69 5.30 -1.38 15.38
C GLY A 69 4.12 -1.40 16.36
N VAL A 70 3.52 -0.25 16.66
CA VAL A 70 2.38 -0.13 17.60
C VAL A 70 1.07 -0.62 16.95
N LEU A 71 0.93 -0.44 15.63
CA LEU A 71 -0.25 -0.90 14.88
C LEU A 71 0.03 -2.22 14.18
N THR A 72 -0.86 -3.19 14.40
CA THR A 72 -0.93 -4.41 13.58
C THR A 72 -1.67 -4.13 12.28
N PRO A 73 -1.54 -4.99 11.25
CA PRO A 73 -2.35 -4.88 10.03
C PRO A 73 -3.86 -4.87 10.29
N GLY A 74 -4.32 -5.55 11.35
CA GLY A 74 -5.73 -5.52 11.76
C GLY A 74 -6.18 -4.14 12.24
N HIS A 75 -5.36 -3.44 13.03
CA HIS A 75 -5.65 -2.07 13.46
C HIS A 75 -5.73 -1.11 12.28
N VAL A 76 -4.77 -1.21 11.36
CA VAL A 76 -4.74 -0.40 10.14
C VAL A 76 -6.00 -0.59 9.29
N GLU A 77 -6.45 -1.84 9.15
CA GLU A 77 -7.67 -2.16 8.40
C GLU A 77 -8.91 -1.50 9.02
N VAL A 78 -9.04 -1.52 10.35
CA VAL A 78 -10.15 -0.86 11.06
C VAL A 78 -10.08 0.65 10.88
N ILE A 79 -8.92 1.27 11.06
CA ILE A 79 -8.73 2.72 10.90
C ILE A 79 -9.11 3.16 9.48
N ARG A 80 -8.62 2.45 8.45
CA ARG A 80 -8.95 2.74 7.05
C ARG A 80 -10.46 2.64 6.79
N LYS A 81 -11.12 1.61 7.32
CA LYS A 81 -12.58 1.44 7.19
C LYS A 81 -13.36 2.52 7.93
N ALA A 82 -12.85 3.03 9.05
CA ALA A 82 -13.49 4.10 9.81
C ALA A 82 -13.41 5.43 9.07
N VAL A 83 -12.25 5.77 8.50
CA VAL A 83 -12.05 7.00 7.73
C VAL A 83 -12.87 7.00 6.44
N ALA A 84 -12.96 5.88 5.72
CA ALA A 84 -13.72 5.80 4.47
C ALA A 84 -15.26 5.92 4.63
N ARG A 85 -15.77 5.93 5.86
CA ARG A 85 -17.20 6.10 6.17
C ARG A 85 -17.57 7.55 6.50
N GLN A 86 -16.59 8.44 6.61
CA GLN A 86 -16.78 9.88 6.82
C GLN A 86 -16.95 10.57 5.48
#